data_AF-A0A1Y4HPJ8-F1
#
_entry.id   AF-A0A1Y4HPJ8-F1
#
_cell.length_a   1.000
_cell.length_b   1.000
_cell.length_c   1.000
_cell.angle_alpha   90.00
_cell.angle_beta   90.00
_cell.angle_gamma   90.00
#
_symmetry.space_group_name_H-M   'P 1'
#
loop_
_entity.id
_entity.type
_entity.pdbx_description
1 polymer ?
#
loop_
_entity_poly.entity_id
_entity_poly.type
_entity_poly.pdbx_seq_one_letter_code
_entity_poly.pdbx_strand_id
1 'polypeptide(L)' 'MGEQRHRIWVAPEGCIACRACERSCPCGAMRVADGQAAIDYGRCISCGMCATKCPKHVIHDTLGIYAAR' A
#
# COMPACT_ATOMS: atom_id res chain seq x y z
N MET A 1 13.23 15.50 11.52
CA MET A 1 13.12 14.27 10.70
C MET A 1 11.68 13.79 10.84
N GLY A 2 10.73 14.43 10.17
CA GLY A 2 10.36 14.13 8.79
C GLY A 2 8.90 13.67 8.84
N GLU A 3 8.01 14.65 8.82
CA GLU A 3 6.56 14.51 8.95
C GLU A 3 5.97 13.67 7.80
N GLN A 4 5.85 12.35 8.01
CA GLN A 4 5.23 11.43 7.07
C GLN A 4 3.76 11.23 7.46
N ARG A 5 2.90 12.17 7.05
CA ARG A 5 1.43 12.16 7.22
C ARG A 5 0.72 11.11 6.35
N HIS A 6 1.44 10.12 5.85
CA HIS A 6 0.90 9.09 4.97
C HIS A 6 0.96 7.73 5.67
N ARG A 7 -0.23 7.18 5.92
CA ARG A 7 -0.43 6.02 6.78
C ARG A 7 -0.01 4.71 6.10
N ILE A 8 -0.10 4.63 4.78
CA ILE A 8 0.23 3.44 4.00
C ILE A 8 1.41 3.75 3.08
N TRP A 9 2.43 2.89 3.04
CA TRP A 9 3.56 3.02 2.12
C TRP A 9 3.95 1.66 1.52
N VAL A 10 4.63 1.70 0.36
CA VAL A 10 5.12 0.49 -0.34
C VAL A 10 6.63 0.42 -0.20
N ALA A 11 7.13 -0.69 0.33
CA ALA A 11 8.55 -1.00 0.31
C ALA A 11 9.00 -1.28 -1.14
N PRO A 12 10.10 -0.65 -1.60
CA PRO A 12 10.63 -0.88 -2.94
C PRO A 12 11.15 -2.31 -3.12
N GLU A 13 11.54 -2.95 -2.03
CA GLU A 13 12.12 -4.28 -2.01
C GLU A 13 11.02 -5.35 -1.99
N GLY A 14 10.98 -6.20 -3.02
CA GLY A 14 10.10 -7.37 -3.07
C GLY A 14 8.72 -7.14 -3.70
N CYS A 15 8.44 -5.95 -4.25
CA CYS A 15 7.28 -5.77 -5.12
C CYS A 15 7.46 -6.61 -6.40
N ILE A 16 6.47 -7.45 -6.73
CA ILE A 16 6.48 -8.30 -7.93
C ILE A 16 5.50 -7.81 -9.00
N ALA A 17 5.02 -6.57 -8.89
CA ALA A 17 4.00 -6.00 -9.78
C ALA A 17 2.77 -6.88 -10.04
N CYS A 18 2.33 -7.69 -9.07
CA CYS A 18 1.19 -8.59 -9.24
C CYS A 18 -0.17 -7.90 -9.43
N ARG A 19 -0.24 -6.57 -9.25
CA ARG A 19 -1.47 -5.75 -9.35
C ARG A 19 -2.60 -6.15 -8.39
N ALA A 20 -2.32 -7.00 -7.40
CA ALA A 20 -3.31 -7.39 -6.38
C ALA A 20 -3.78 -6.18 -5.54
N CYS A 21 -2.86 -5.29 -5.19
CA CYS A 21 -3.17 -4.07 -4.45
C CYS A 21 -4.02 -3.07 -5.25
N GLU A 22 -3.79 -2.97 -6.57
CA GLU A 22 -4.57 -2.14 -7.50
C GLU A 22 -6.02 -2.63 -7.57
N ARG A 23 -6.23 -3.93 -7.79
CA ARG A 23 -7.58 -4.53 -7.84
C ARG A 23 -8.34 -4.47 -6.52
N SER A 24 -7.61 -4.55 -5.41
CA SER A 24 -8.21 -4.54 -4.07
C SER A 24 -8.50 -3.13 -3.54
N CYS A 25 -8.07 -2.09 -4.25
CA CYS A 25 -8.22 -0.72 -3.79
C CYS A 25 -9.62 -0.18 -4.16
N PRO A 26 -10.52 0.05 -3.19
CA PRO A 26 -11.88 0.52 -3.49
C PRO A 26 -11.92 1.95 -4.04
N CYS A 27 -10.91 2.76 -3.71
CA CYS A 27 -10.77 4.13 -4.17
C CYS A 27 -9.87 4.27 -5.41
N GLY A 28 -9.31 3.17 -5.92
CA GLY A 28 -8.39 3.20 -7.06
C GLY A 28 -7.14 4.06 -6.82
N ALA A 29 -6.67 4.15 -5.58
CA ALA A 29 -5.48 4.91 -5.20
C ALA A 29 -4.17 4.17 -5.51
N MET A 30 -4.20 2.84 -5.65
CA MET A 30 -3.01 2.06 -5.99
C MET A 30 -2.84 1.99 -7.51
N ARG A 31 -1.62 2.20 -8.01
CA ARG A 31 -1.23 1.98 -9.42
C ARG A 31 0.07 1.20 -9.48
N VAL A 32 0.17 0.23 -10.39
CA VAL A 32 1.43 -0.49 -10.64
C VAL A 32 2.04 -0.04 -11.97
N ALA A 33 3.21 0.59 -11.91
CA ALA A 33 4.00 1.02 -13.06
C ALA A 33 5.46 0.56 -12.90
N ASP A 34 6.12 0.23 -14.02
CA ASP A 34 7.56 -0.13 -14.05
C ASP A 34 7.99 -1.21 -13.05
N GLY A 35 7.12 -2.20 -12.79
CA GLY A 35 7.43 -3.28 -11.85
C GLY A 35 7.17 -2.94 -10.38
N GLN A 36 6.70 -1.73 -10.06
CA GLN A 36 6.51 -1.26 -8.70
C GLN A 36 5.10 -0.71 -8.46
N ALA A 37 4.57 -0.92 -7.26
CA ALA A 37 3.31 -0.30 -6.84
C ALA A 37 3.56 1.11 -6.27
N ALA A 38 2.82 2.07 -6.77
CA ALA A 38 2.77 3.46 -6.32
C ALA A 38 1.38 3.76 -5.72
N ILE A 39 1.35 4.67 -4.74
CA ILE A 39 0.14 5.08 -4.04
C ILE A 39 -0.16 6.54 -4.38
N ASP A 40 -1.38 6.80 -4.83
CA ASP A 40 -1.96 8.14 -4.95
C ASP A 40 -2.52 8.56 -3.59
N TYR A 41 -1.73 9.35 -2.86
CA TYR A 41 -2.12 9.86 -1.54
C TYR A 41 -3.29 10.83 -1.56
N GLY A 42 -3.64 11.42 -2.72
CA GLY A 42 -4.82 12.28 -2.86
C GLY A 42 -6.13 11.48 -2.87
N ARG A 43 -6.07 10.21 -3.28
CA ARG A 43 -7.23 9.30 -3.32
C ARG A 43 -7.23 8.27 -2.19
N CYS A 44 -6.08 8.04 -1.56
CA CYS A 44 -5.92 7.01 -0.56
C CYS A 44 -6.71 7.34 0.72
N ILE A 45 -7.78 6.57 0.96
CA ILE A 45 -8.59 6.65 2.19
C ILE A 45 -7.96 5.90 3.38
N SER A 46 -6.74 5.39 3.24
CA SER A 46 -6.04 4.62 4.29
C SER A 46 -6.83 3.41 4.82
N CYS A 47 -7.46 2.64 3.91
CA CYS A 47 -8.30 1.49 4.28
C CYS A 47 -7.53 0.20 4.64
N GLY A 48 -6.23 0.12 4.33
CA GLY A 48 -5.39 -1.05 4.64
C GLY A 48 -5.56 -2.30 3.75
N MET A 49 -6.58 -2.36 2.88
CA MET A 49 -6.83 -3.55 2.02
C MET A 49 -5.65 -3.95 1.13
N CYS A 50 -4.90 -2.97 0.64
CA CYS A 50 -3.73 -3.22 -0.19
C CYS A 50 -2.62 -3.96 0.57
N ALA A 51 -2.42 -3.66 1.85
CA ALA A 51 -1.48 -4.37 2.73
C ALA A 51 -1.93 -5.83 2.95
N THR A 52 -3.21 -6.05 3.27
CA THR A 52 -3.76 -7.40 3.49
C THR A 52 -3.70 -8.28 2.25
N LYS A 53 -3.85 -7.71 1.06
CA LYS A 53 -3.90 -8.47 -0.21
C LYS A 53 -2.53 -8.62 -0.87
N CYS A 54 -1.50 -7.95 -0.38
CA CYS A 54 -0.17 -8.07 -0.94
C CYS A 54 0.45 -9.43 -0.56
N PRO A 55 0.69 -10.36 -1.51
CA PRO A 55 1.24 -11.68 -1.17
C PRO A 55 2.70 -11.62 -0.69
N LYS A 56 3.40 -10.53 -1.00
CA LYS A 56 4.78 -10.28 -0.58
C LYS A 56 4.89 -9.46 0.70
N HIS A 57 3.76 -8.97 1.23
CA HIS A 57 3.69 -8.19 2.46
C HIS A 57 4.60 -6.95 2.43
N VAL A 58 4.81 -6.36 1.24
CA VAL A 58 5.68 -5.19 1.05
C VAL A 58 4.95 -3.86 1.21
N ILE A 59 3.65 -3.90 1.55
CA ILE A 59 2.84 -2.71 1.77
C ILE A 59 2.58 -2.63 3.27
N HIS A 60 3.02 -1.54 3.90
CA HIS A 60 2.98 -1.35 5.34
C HIS A 60 2.05 -0.21 5.70
N ASP A 61 1.30 -0.37 6.80
CA ASP A 61 0.48 0.66 7.41
C ASP A 61 1.05 1.05 8.78
N THR A 62 1.33 2.34 9.00
CA THR A 62 1.98 2.86 10.22
C THR A 62 1.03 3.00 11.41
N LEU A 63 -0.29 2.88 11.22
CA LEU A 63 -1.28 2.88 12.32
C LEU A 63 -1.74 1.48 12.74
N GLY A 64 -1.22 0.43 12.11
CA GLY A 64 -1.39 -0.94 12.59
C GLY A 64 -2.86 -1.36 12.63
N ILE A 65 -3.65 -1.06 11.60
CA ILE A 65 -5.05 -1.55 11.58
C ILE A 65 -5.14 -3.05 11.27
N TYR A 66 -4.05 -3.81 11.15
CA TYR A 66 -4.07 -5.24 11.48
C TYR A 66 -2.74 -5.75 12.07
N ALA A 67 -2.85 -6.25 13.30
CA ALA A 67 -1.92 -7.08 14.07
C ALA A 67 -0.82 -6.40 14.92
N ALA A 68 -1.18 -5.38 15.72
CA ALA A 68 -0.57 -5.22 17.04
C ALA A 68 -1.39 -5.97 18.10
N ARG A 69 -1.38 -7.31 17.99
CA ARG A 69 -1.46 -8.31 19.07
C ARG A 69 -1.38 -9.71 18.48
#